data_AF-S4NRW4-F1
#
_entry.id   AF-S4NRW4-F1
#
_cell.length_a   1.000
_cell.length_b   1.000
_cell.length_c   1.000
_cell.angle_alpha   90.00
_cell.angle_beta   90.00
_cell.angle_gamma   90.00
#
_symmetry.space_group_name_H-M   'P 1'
#
loop_
_entity.id
_entity.type
_entity.pdbx_description
1 polymer ?
#
loop_
_entity_poly.entity_id
_entity_poly.type
_entity_poly.pdbx_seq_one_letter_code
_entity_poly.pdbx_strand_id
1 'polypeptide(L)' 'MQQFSHPHIIGLVGVCSSPPIWIVMELATLGEMRAYLQQNSHRLETCTLVLYIYQLSTALSYLESKKFVHRDIAA' A
#
# COMPACT_ATOMS: atom_id res chain seq x y z
N MET A 1 12.45 1.48 11.82
CA MET A 1 11.11 1.67 11.22
C MET A 1 10.14 0.80 12.00
N GLN A 2 8.96 1.30 12.36
CA GLN A 2 7.96 0.43 13.00
C GLN A 2 7.58 -0.67 12.01
N GLN A 3 7.59 -1.92 12.47
CA GLN A 3 7.15 -3.04 11.64
C GLN A 3 5.63 -3.08 11.67
N PHE A 4 5.01 -2.49 10.66
CA PHE A 4 3.57 -2.60 10.46
C PHE A 4 3.23 -4.02 10.00
N SER A 5 2.20 -4.58 10.60
CA SER A 5 1.66 -5.89 10.26
C SER A 5 0.17 -5.72 10.03
N HIS A 6 -0.19 -5.59 8.75
CA HIS A 6 -1.55 -5.40 8.29
C HIS A 6 -1.65 -5.88 6.83
N PRO A 7 -2.69 -6.65 6.44
CA PRO A 7 -2.77 -7.27 5.10
C PRO A 7 -2.82 -6.28 3.93
N HIS A 8 -3.20 -5.02 4.19
CA HIS A 8 -3.30 -3.96 3.17
C HIS A 8 -2.19 -2.89 3.29
N ILE A 9 -1.06 -3.23 3.94
CA ILE A 9 0.14 -2.39 4.01
C ILE A 9 1.33 -3.23 3.54
N ILE A 10 2.08 -2.71 2.56
CA ILE A 10 3.30 -3.38 2.06
C ILE A 10 4.32 -3.50 3.20
N GLY A 11 4.70 -4.73 3.51
CA GLY A 11 5.67 -5.03 4.56
C GLY A 11 7.09 -4.56 4.21
N LEU A 12 7.76 -3.98 5.19
CA LEU A 12 9.21 -3.75 5.14
C LEU A 12 9.93 -5.06 5.49
N VAL A 13 10.69 -5.60 4.54
CA VAL A 13 11.52 -6.79 4.75
C VAL A 13 12.84 -6.41 5.42
N GLY A 14 13.46 -5.30 5.00
CA GLY A 14 14.73 -4.86 5.57
C GLY A 14 15.32 -3.63 4.89
N VAL A 15 16.48 -3.19 5.38
CA VAL A 15 17.23 -2.05 4.84
C VAL A 15 18.69 -2.43 4.68
N CYS A 16 19.23 -2.30 3.46
CA CYS A 16 20.67 -2.40 3.22
C CYS A 16 21.28 -1.03 3.45
N SER A 17 22.03 -0.87 4.54
CA SER A 17 22.54 0.43 4.98
C SER A 17 23.89 0.83 4.34
N SER A 18 24.55 -0.10 3.65
CA SER A 18 25.78 0.17 2.90
C SER A 18 25.46 1.04 1.68
N PRO A 19 26.20 2.14 1.42
CA PRO A 19 25.90 3.02 0.29
C PRO A 19 25.95 2.31 -1.07
N PRO A 20 24.96 2.53 -1.96
CA PRO A 20 23.74 3.34 -1.74
C PRO A 20 22.74 2.62 -0.82
N ILE A 21 21.98 3.38 -0.01
CA ILE A 21 20.98 2.79 0.91
C ILE A 21 19.84 2.18 0.10
N TRP A 22 19.48 0.93 0.41
CA TRP A 22 18.34 0.24 -0.21
C TRP A 22 17.27 -0.09 0.82
N ILE A 23 16.00 0.03 0.42
CA ILE A 23 14.84 -0.40 1.20
C ILE A 23 14.25 -1.62 0.49
N VAL A 24 14.13 -2.72 1.22
CA VAL A 24 13.58 -3.99 0.71
C VAL A 24 12.17 -4.16 1.25
N MET A 25 11.21 -4.32 0.36
CA MET A 25 9.77 -4.34 0.66
C MET A 25 9.12 -5.54 -0.01
N GLU A 26 7.90 -5.90 0.41
CA GLU A 26 7.08 -6.87 -0.32
C GLU A 26 6.74 -6.35 -1.73
N LEU A 27 6.65 -7.27 -2.70
CA LEU A 27 6.36 -6.94 -4.09
C LEU A 27 4.85 -6.99 -4.38
N ALA A 28 4.25 -5.84 -4.68
CA ALA A 28 2.93 -5.78 -5.31
C ALA A 28 3.06 -6.05 -6.82
N THR A 29 2.80 -7.29 -7.25
CA THR A 29 3.06 -7.75 -8.62
C THR A 29 2.25 -7.06 -9.71
N LEU A 30 1.11 -6.44 -9.36
CA LEU A 30 0.25 -5.70 -10.28
C LEU A 30 0.64 -4.22 -10.43
N GLY A 31 1.68 -3.77 -9.72
CA GLY A 31 2.17 -2.40 -9.80
C GLY A 31 1.27 -1.38 -9.09
N GLU A 32 1.35 -0.13 -9.53
CA GLU A 32 0.64 1.00 -8.93
C GLU A 32 -0.87 0.98 -9.21
N MET A 33 -1.65 1.44 -8.23
CA MET A 33 -3.11 1.40 -8.31
C MET A 33 -3.65 2.29 -9.44
N ARG A 34 -3.15 3.51 -9.63
CA ARG A 34 -3.60 4.38 -10.75
C ARG A 34 -3.42 3.72 -12.12
N ALA A 35 -2.23 3.21 -12.43
CA ALA A 35 -2.01 2.53 -13.71
C ALA A 35 -2.93 1.32 -13.86
N TYR A 36 -3.07 0.52 -12.79
CA TYR A 36 -3.95 -0.65 -12.81
C TYR A 36 -5.41 -0.27 -13.09
N LEU A 37 -5.93 0.76 -12.41
CA LEU A 37 -7.29 1.25 -12.60
C LEU A 37 -7.51 1.80 -14.02
N GLN A 38 -6.55 2.54 -14.56
CA GLN A 38 -6.64 3.07 -15.93
C GLN A 38 -6.67 1.95 -16.96
N GLN A 39 -5.75 0.98 -16.85
CA GLN A 39 -5.63 -0.14 -17.79
C GLN A 39 -6.84 -1.09 -17.74
N ASN A 40 -7.47 -1.24 -16.57
CA ASN A 40 -8.56 -2.20 -16.36
C ASN A 40 -9.94 -1.53 -16.19
N SER A 41 -10.06 -0.24 -16.48
CA SER A 41 -11.29 0.55 -16.29
C SER A 41 -12.56 -0.08 -16.88
N HIS A 42 -12.44 -0.75 -18.03
CA HIS A 42 -13.56 -1.44 -18.70
C HIS A 42 -13.99 -2.76 -18.04
N ARG A 43 -13.19 -3.31 -17.12
CA ARG A 43 -13.42 -4.61 -16.45
C ARG A 43 -13.76 -4.46 -14.97
N LEU A 44 -13.50 -3.30 -14.39
CA LEU A 44 -13.66 -3.07 -12.95
C LEU A 44 -15.09 -2.64 -12.63
N GLU A 45 -15.79 -3.50 -11.90
CA GLU A 45 -17.11 -3.19 -11.38
C GLU A 45 -17.04 -2.25 -10.16
N THR A 46 -18.13 -1.52 -9.91
CA THR A 46 -18.23 -0.63 -8.76
C THR A 46 -18.01 -1.35 -7.43
N CYS A 47 -18.50 -2.59 -7.28
CA CYS A 47 -18.29 -3.40 -6.08
C CYS A 47 -16.80 -3.64 -5.80
N THR A 48 -15.98 -3.86 -6.84
CA THR A 48 -14.54 -4.03 -6.73
C THR A 48 -13.84 -2.75 -6.31
N LEU A 49 -14.27 -1.60 -6.85
CA LEU A 49 -13.74 -0.30 -6.44
C LEU A 49 -14.06 0.01 -4.97
N VAL A 50 -15.29 -0.30 -4.52
CA VAL A 50 -15.69 -0.18 -3.12
C VAL A 50 -14.83 -1.08 -2.23
N LEU A 51 -14.54 -2.32 -2.66
CA LEU A 51 -13.65 -3.21 -1.93
C LEU A 51 -12.25 -2.61 -1.78
N TYR A 52 -11.67 -2.02 -2.83
CA TYR A 52 -10.36 -1.38 -2.72
C TYR A 52 -10.34 -0.19 -1.76
N ILE A 53 -11.39 0.64 -1.79
CA ILE A 53 -11.53 1.76 -0.84
C ILE A 53 -11.65 1.23 0.60
N TYR A 54 -12.42 0.16 0.80
CA TYR A 54 -12.53 -0.49 2.11
C TYR A 54 -11.16 -1.01 2.59
N GLN A 55 -10.42 -1.71 1.75
CA GLN A 55 -9.07 -2.21 2.08
C GLN A 55 -8.11 -1.06 2.45
N LEU A 56 -8.09 0.02 1.67
CA LEU A 56 -7.35 1.24 1.99
C LEU A 56 -7.78 1.83 3.34
N SER A 57 -9.08 1.93 3.61
CA SER A 57 -9.59 2.47 4.87
C SER A 57 -9.14 1.65 6.08
N THR A 58 -9.10 0.31 5.99
CA THR A 58 -8.61 -0.55 7.07
C THR A 58 -7.12 -0.34 7.34
N ALA A 59 -6.29 -0.14 6.30
CA ALA A 59 -4.87 0.19 6.46
C ALA A 59 -4.67 1.55 7.15
N LEU A 60 -5.44 2.57 6.74
CA LEU A 60 -5.35 3.90 7.35
C LEU A 60 -5.82 3.92 8.80
N SER A 61 -6.91 3.20 9.10
CA SER A 61 -7.38 3.00 10.48
C SER A 61 -6.33 2.29 11.34
N TYR A 62 -5.63 1.29 10.78
CA TYR A 62 -4.52 0.65 11.46
C TYR A 62 -3.37 1.63 11.73
N LEU A 63 -2.94 2.44 10.75
CA LEU A 63 -1.87 3.44 10.95
C LEU A 63 -2.24 4.48 12.00
N GLU A 64 -3.50 4.95 11.99
CA GLU A 64 -4.04 5.84 13.01
C GLU A 64 -3.96 5.21 14.40
N SER A 65 -4.35 3.94 14.56
CA SER A 65 -4.26 3.21 15.83
C SER A 65 -2.82 3.10 16.36
N LYS A 66 -1.83 3.15 15.46
CA LYS A 66 -0.39 3.19 15.78
C LYS A 66 0.16 4.61 15.98
N LYS A 67 -0.70 5.63 15.92
CA LYS A 67 -0.35 7.06 15.97
C LYS A 67 0.68 7.44 14.91
N PHE A 68 0.56 6.83 13.72
CA PHE A 68 1.48 7.03 12.62
C PHE A 68 0.79 7.77 11.48
N VAL A 69 1.45 8.83 10.97
CA VAL A 69 0.96 9.62 9.84
C VAL A 69 1.74 9.20 8.59
N HIS A 70 1.04 8.69 7.56
CA HIS A 70 1.67 8.23 6.32
C HIS A 70 2.34 9.36 5.52
N ARG A 71 1.75 10.55 5.52
CA ARG A 71 2.20 11.79 4.83
C ARG A 71 2.19 11.78 3.31
N ASP A 72 2.23 10.63 2.67
CA ASP A 72 2.24 10.54 1.20
C ASP A 72 1.25 9.50 0.68
N ILE A 73 -0.04 9.77 0.84
CA ILE A 73 -1.11 8.89 0.33
C ILE A 73 -1.61 9.49 -0.97
N ALA A 74 -1.48 8.75 -2.05
CA ALA A 74 -1.95 9.12 -3.38
C ALA A 74 -2.52 7.91 -4.12
N ALA A 75 -3.27 8.20 -5.18
CA ALA A 75 -3.73 7.21 -6.15
C ALA A 75 -2.84 7.26 -7.39
#